data_AF-I4CDM8-F1
#
_entry.id   AF-I4CDM8-F1
#
_cell.length_a   1.000
_cell.length_b   1.000
_cell.length_c   1.000
_cell.angle_alpha   90.00
_cell.angle_beta   90.00
_cell.angle_gamma   90.00
#
_symmetry.space_group_name_H-M   'P 1'
#
loop_
_entity.id
_entity.type
_entity.pdbx_description
1 polymer ?
#
loop_
_entity_poly.entity_id
_entity_poly.type
_entity_poly.pdbx_seq_one_letter_code
_entity_poly.pdbx_strand_id
1 'polypeptide(L)'
;MTDEEIKESIAPCGLCCETCFAHVDGDIRTLSLKLKEKLGNFHLNAKRFETLLENPIFSKYPDFKEMLDYFAAENCRGCRNEQCKLFRNCGIRKCHQEKQIDFCYQCDRFPCEKTNFDPGLHKAWVIINEKIRTIGIEPYCQGARTRCRYP
;
A
#
# COMPACT_ATOMS: atom_id res chain seq x y z
N MET A 1 13.07 10.84 -12.60
CA MET A 1 13.22 9.87 -11.49
C MET A 1 14.27 8.85 -11.89
N THR A 2 15.05 8.33 -10.95
CA THR A 2 15.96 7.21 -11.24
C THR A 2 15.20 5.90 -11.31
N ASP A 3 15.79 4.88 -11.95
CA ASP A 3 15.19 3.55 -12.02
C ASP A 3 15.07 2.91 -10.63
N GLU A 4 16.04 3.15 -9.75
CA GLU A 4 16.03 2.70 -8.36
C GLU A 4 14.84 3.29 -7.59
N GLU A 5 14.62 4.62 -7.69
CA GLU A 5 13.47 5.29 -7.07
C GLU A 5 12.15 4.67 -7.55
N ILE A 6 12.02 4.37 -8.85
CA ILE A 6 10.81 3.74 -9.40
C ILE A 6 10.61 2.34 -8.82
N LYS A 7 11.68 1.54 -8.70
CA LYS A 7 11.61 0.15 -8.21
C LYS A 7 11.30 0.07 -6.73
N GLU A 8 11.70 1.07 -5.94
CA GLU A 8 11.32 1.21 -4.54
C GLU A 8 9.83 1.55 -4.41
N SER A 9 9.33 2.46 -5.25
CA SER A 9 7.94 2.93 -5.18
C SER A 9 6.93 2.01 -5.82
N ILE A 10 7.27 1.31 -6.90
CA ILE A 10 6.33 0.49 -7.68
C ILE A 10 6.72 -0.97 -7.58
N ALA A 11 5.86 -1.79 -6.98
CA ALA A 11 6.02 -3.24 -6.91
C ALA A 11 6.09 -3.88 -8.31
N PRO A 12 6.63 -5.10 -8.47
CA PRO A 12 6.71 -5.75 -9.78
C PRO A 12 5.35 -5.95 -10.46
N CYS A 13 4.28 -6.02 -9.67
CA CYS A 13 2.89 -6.08 -10.15
C CYS A 13 2.31 -4.72 -10.57
N GLY A 14 3.04 -3.61 -10.42
CA GLY A 14 2.60 -2.25 -10.75
C GLY A 14 1.87 -1.51 -9.64
N LEU A 15 1.67 -2.11 -8.46
CA LEU A 15 1.11 -1.42 -7.29
C LEU A 15 2.12 -0.44 -6.69
N CYS A 16 1.66 0.73 -6.23
CA CYS A 16 2.52 1.73 -5.60
C CYS A 16 2.64 1.49 -4.09
N CYS A 17 3.85 1.17 -3.63
CA CYS A 17 4.21 0.92 -2.23
C CYS A 17 4.01 2.17 -1.34
N GLU A 18 4.32 3.36 -1.84
CA GLU A 18 4.20 4.62 -1.08
C GLU A 18 2.76 4.89 -0.61
N THR A 19 1.76 4.54 -1.41
CA THR A 19 0.36 4.73 -1.07
C THR A 19 -0.25 3.54 -0.30
N CYS A 20 0.56 2.53 0.05
CA CYS A 20 0.12 1.36 0.82
C CYS A 20 -0.09 1.70 2.30
N PHE A 21 -1.08 1.06 2.97
CA PHE A 21 -1.27 1.27 4.41
C PHE A 21 -0.15 0.61 5.23
N ALA A 22 0.49 -0.42 4.67
CA ALA A 22 1.44 -1.26 5.40
C ALA A 22 2.91 -0.86 5.19
N HIS A 23 3.22 -0.06 4.18
CA HIS A 23 4.63 0.21 3.82
C HIS A 23 5.29 1.09 4.88
N VAL A 24 6.51 0.72 5.28
CA VAL A 24 7.27 1.41 6.33
C VAL A 24 7.55 2.87 5.99
N ASP A 25 7.80 3.15 4.71
CA ASP A 25 8.03 4.51 4.20
C ASP A 25 6.78 5.07 3.47
N GLY A 26 5.61 4.50 3.72
CA GLY A 26 4.37 4.91 3.06
C GLY A 26 3.72 6.15 3.70
N ASP A 27 2.92 6.87 2.92
CA ASP A 27 2.23 8.10 3.33
C ASP A 27 1.27 7.85 4.49
N ILE A 28 0.51 6.76 4.44
CA ILE A 28 -0.47 6.42 5.48
C ILE A 28 0.21 6.23 6.83
N ARG A 29 1.36 5.54 6.85
CA ARG A 29 2.13 5.36 8.09
C ARG A 29 2.70 6.68 8.60
N THR A 30 3.30 7.47 7.71
CA THR A 30 3.85 8.78 8.04
C THR A 30 2.79 9.71 8.65
N LEU A 31 1.60 9.75 8.04
CA LEU A 31 0.47 10.53 8.54
C LEU A 31 -0.07 9.97 9.86
N SER A 32 -0.12 8.65 10.01
CA SER A 32 -0.58 8.00 11.24
C SER A 32 0.34 8.27 12.42
N LEU A 33 1.67 8.25 12.21
CA LEU A 33 2.65 8.63 13.22
C LEU A 33 2.48 10.09 13.66
N LYS A 34 2.34 11.02 12.70
CA LYS A 34 2.09 12.44 12.99
C LYS A 34 0.78 12.64 13.76
N LEU A 35 -0.30 11.96 13.36
CA LEU A 35 -1.59 12.05 14.04
C LEU A 35 -1.50 11.51 15.46
N LYS A 36 -0.86 10.35 15.66
CA LYS A 36 -0.64 9.75 16.98
C LYS A 36 0.18 10.67 17.90
N GLU A 37 1.23 11.29 17.37
CA GLU A 37 2.02 12.29 18.10
C GLU A 37 1.15 13.47 18.56
N LYS A 38 0.31 14.02 17.67
CA LYS A 38 -0.57 15.16 18.00
C LYS A 38 -1.72 14.80 18.94
N LEU A 39 -2.22 13.57 18.89
CA LEU A 39 -3.26 13.09 19.80
C LEU A 39 -2.72 12.79 21.21
N GLY A 40 -1.49 12.31 21.35
CA GLY A 40 -0.90 12.01 22.66
C GLY A 40 -1.80 11.13 23.53
N ASN A 41 -2.20 11.63 24.70
CA ASN A 41 -3.08 10.94 25.66
C ASN A 41 -4.58 11.27 25.49
N PHE A 42 -5.03 11.61 24.27
CA PHE A 42 -6.41 12.04 24.00
C PHE A 42 -7.50 11.05 24.47
N HIS A 43 -7.21 9.76 24.69
CA HIS A 43 -8.16 8.80 25.27
C HIS A 43 -8.81 9.30 26.59
N LEU A 44 -8.08 10.06 27.41
CA LEU A 44 -8.62 10.70 28.61
C LEU A 44 -9.70 11.74 28.27
N ASN A 45 -9.45 12.53 27.22
CA ASN A 45 -10.39 13.54 26.73
C ASN A 45 -11.56 12.92 25.97
N ALA A 46 -11.35 11.83 25.22
CA ALA A 46 -12.41 11.13 24.51
C ALA A 46 -13.52 10.70 25.50
N LYS A 47 -13.16 10.05 26.61
CA LYS A 47 -14.13 9.67 27.66
C LYS A 47 -14.89 10.89 28.22
N ARG A 48 -14.22 12.02 28.39
CA ARG A 48 -14.84 13.27 28.87
C ARG A 48 -15.77 13.90 27.82
N PHE A 49 -15.36 13.89 26.57
CA PHE A 49 -16.09 14.52 25.45
C PHE A 49 -17.33 13.74 25.03
N GLU A 50 -17.36 12.43 25.27
CA GLU A 50 -18.59 11.64 25.12
C GLU A 50 -19.75 12.24 25.91
N THR A 51 -19.53 12.58 27.19
CA THR A 51 -20.55 13.21 28.05
C THR A 51 -20.70 14.70 27.76
N LEU A 52 -19.60 15.46 27.65
CA LEU A 52 -19.66 16.92 27.53
C LEU A 52 -20.31 17.39 26.22
N LEU A 53 -20.12 16.63 25.14
CA LEU A 53 -20.68 16.94 23.82
C LEU A 53 -21.90 16.07 23.49
N GLU A 54 -22.31 15.20 24.41
CA GLU A 54 -23.40 14.22 24.24
C GLU A 54 -23.30 13.46 22.90
N ASN A 55 -22.07 13.12 22.50
CA ASN A 55 -21.80 12.51 21.20
C ASN A 55 -21.17 11.13 21.37
N PRO A 56 -21.87 10.04 20.99
CA PRO A 56 -21.38 8.68 21.19
C PRO A 56 -20.15 8.34 20.34
N ILE A 57 -19.76 9.18 19.37
CA ILE A 57 -18.57 8.95 18.54
C ILE A 57 -17.30 8.77 19.38
N PHE A 58 -17.19 9.46 20.52
CA PHE A 58 -16.01 9.39 21.37
C PHE A 58 -15.85 8.03 22.07
N SER A 59 -16.93 7.25 22.23
CA SER A 59 -16.87 5.87 22.72
C SER A 59 -16.06 4.95 21.80
N LYS A 60 -15.91 5.32 20.52
CA LYS A 60 -15.14 4.58 19.50
C LYS A 60 -13.65 4.89 19.52
N TYR A 61 -13.19 5.80 20.38
CA TYR A 61 -11.78 6.17 20.44
C TYR A 61 -10.84 5.00 20.72
N PRO A 62 -11.15 4.02 21.59
CA PRO A 62 -10.29 2.84 21.78
C PRO A 62 -10.06 2.06 20.48
N ASP A 63 -11.13 1.71 19.75
CA ASP A 63 -11.06 1.00 18.47
C ASP A 63 -10.26 1.80 17.42
N PHE A 64 -10.53 3.11 17.33
CA PHE A 64 -9.78 4.02 16.47
C PHE A 64 -8.29 4.04 16.82
N LYS A 65 -7.96 4.08 18.12
CA LYS A 65 -6.57 4.10 18.58
C LYS A 65 -5.86 2.80 18.20
N GLU A 66 -6.49 1.64 18.36
CA GLU A 66 -5.91 0.36 17.94
C GLU A 66 -5.64 0.33 16.43
N MET A 67 -6.57 0.81 15.63
CA MET A 67 -6.39 0.89 14.17
C MET A 67 -5.28 1.87 13.77
N LEU A 68 -5.21 3.03 14.43
CA LEU A 68 -4.16 4.03 14.21
C LEU A 68 -2.79 3.48 14.60
N ASP A 69 -2.71 2.74 15.70
CA ASP A 69 -1.49 2.07 16.14
C ASP A 69 -1.04 1.03 15.10
N TYR A 70 -1.97 0.29 14.50
CA TYR A 70 -1.68 -0.64 13.41
C TYR A 70 -1.13 0.07 12.16
N PHE A 71 -1.75 1.18 11.73
CA PHE A 71 -1.24 1.96 10.58
C PHE A 71 0.12 2.61 10.85
N ALA A 72 0.44 2.94 12.09
CA ALA A 72 1.74 3.49 12.47
C ALA A 72 2.86 2.44 12.56
N ALA A 73 2.53 1.15 12.61
CA ALA A 73 3.50 0.07 12.80
C ALA A 73 4.30 -0.26 11.53
N GLU A 74 5.49 -0.88 11.71
CA GLU A 74 6.33 -1.36 10.62
C GLU A 74 5.82 -2.69 10.05
N ASN A 75 4.83 -2.62 9.17
CA ASN A 75 4.17 -3.82 8.67
C ASN A 75 4.78 -4.38 7.38
N CYS A 76 5.43 -3.58 6.53
CA CYS A 76 5.93 -4.02 5.24
C CYS A 76 7.15 -3.23 4.74
N ARG A 77 8.18 -3.91 4.20
CA ARG A 77 9.37 -3.31 3.56
C ARG A 77 9.36 -3.38 2.03
N GLY A 78 8.24 -3.78 1.44
CA GLY A 78 8.06 -3.87 0.00
C GLY A 78 8.40 -5.24 -0.59
N CYS A 79 7.74 -5.58 -1.70
CA CYS A 79 7.77 -6.93 -2.28
C CYS A 79 9.15 -7.34 -2.85
N ARG A 80 10.04 -6.39 -3.12
CA ARG A 80 11.43 -6.66 -3.53
C ARG A 80 12.33 -7.03 -2.35
N ASN A 81 12.01 -6.56 -1.16
CA ASN A 81 12.82 -6.76 0.05
C ASN A 81 12.32 -7.93 0.91
N GLU A 82 11.02 -8.25 0.86
CA GLU A 82 10.43 -9.33 1.66
C GLU A 82 9.23 -10.00 0.97
N GLN A 83 8.79 -11.13 1.51
CA GLN A 83 7.56 -11.79 1.07
C GLN A 83 6.34 -10.94 1.46
N CYS A 84 5.36 -10.82 0.55
CA CYS A 84 4.14 -10.09 0.84
C CYS A 84 3.37 -10.75 1.99
N LYS A 85 3.17 -10.01 3.09
CA LYS A 85 2.43 -10.51 4.26
C LYS A 85 0.92 -10.63 4.02
N LEU A 86 0.37 -9.83 3.10
CA LEU A 86 -1.04 -9.84 2.72
C LEU A 86 -1.37 -10.98 1.74
N PHE A 87 -0.56 -11.15 0.70
CA PHE A 87 -0.74 -12.16 -0.33
C PHE A 87 0.35 -13.23 -0.22
N ARG A 88 0.20 -14.12 0.77
CA ARG A 88 1.20 -15.16 1.09
C ARG A 88 1.52 -16.06 -0.11
N ASN A 89 0.51 -16.34 -0.94
CA ASN A 89 0.63 -17.20 -2.11
C ASN A 89 0.89 -16.42 -3.42
N CYS A 90 1.32 -15.15 -3.35
CA CYS A 90 1.58 -14.33 -4.54
C CYS A 90 2.63 -14.97 -5.46
N GLY A 91 2.26 -15.23 -6.72
CA GLY A 91 3.15 -15.83 -7.72
C GLY A 91 4.14 -14.85 -8.35
N ILE A 92 3.92 -13.54 -8.21
CA ILE A 92 4.70 -12.51 -8.91
C ILE A 92 6.11 -12.37 -8.35
N ARG A 93 6.29 -12.39 -7.02
CA ARG A 93 7.59 -12.14 -6.37
C ARG A 93 8.67 -13.10 -6.90
N LYS A 94 8.41 -14.40 -6.79
CA LYS A 94 9.35 -15.41 -7.27
C LYS A 94 9.54 -15.33 -8.78
N CYS A 95 8.46 -15.11 -9.53
CA CYS A 95 8.50 -15.07 -10.99
C CYS A 95 9.37 -13.93 -11.52
N HIS A 96 9.28 -12.71 -10.98
CA HIS A 96 10.09 -11.58 -11.48
C HIS A 96 11.57 -11.77 -11.15
N GLN A 97 11.89 -12.37 -9.99
CA GLN A 97 13.24 -12.73 -9.59
C GLN A 97 13.82 -13.82 -10.52
N GLU A 98 13.10 -14.91 -10.75
CA GLU A 98 13.56 -15.98 -11.66
C GLU A 98 13.75 -15.50 -13.10
N LYS A 99 12.88 -14.60 -13.57
CA LYS A 99 12.93 -14.04 -14.92
C LYS A 99 13.88 -12.85 -15.08
N GLN A 100 14.40 -12.31 -13.98
CA GLN A 100 15.24 -11.10 -13.97
C GLN A 100 14.57 -9.91 -14.69
N ILE A 101 13.27 -9.72 -14.43
CA ILE A 101 12.51 -8.56 -14.92
C ILE A 101 12.09 -7.70 -13.73
N ASP A 102 12.01 -6.39 -13.95
CA ASP A 102 11.61 -5.46 -12.90
C ASP A 102 10.09 -5.41 -12.72
N PHE A 103 9.34 -5.54 -13.82
CA PHE A 103 7.88 -5.40 -13.84
C PHE A 103 7.21 -6.44 -14.72
N CYS A 104 5.98 -6.83 -14.36
CA CYS A 104 5.23 -7.83 -15.12
C CYS A 104 4.98 -7.45 -16.58
N TYR A 105 4.74 -6.16 -16.88
CA TYR A 105 4.49 -5.69 -18.24
C TYR A 105 5.66 -5.92 -19.21
N GLN A 106 6.88 -6.13 -18.69
CA GLN A 106 8.08 -6.42 -19.49
C GLN A 106 8.15 -7.89 -19.92
N CYS A 107 7.28 -8.75 -19.41
CA CYS A 107 7.29 -10.17 -19.75
C CYS A 107 6.53 -10.43 -21.05
N ASP A 108 7.13 -11.17 -21.98
CA ASP A 108 6.47 -11.57 -23.25
C ASP A 108 5.20 -12.41 -23.06
N ARG A 109 5.01 -12.99 -21.87
CA ARG A 109 3.83 -13.77 -21.52
C ARG A 109 2.77 -12.95 -20.80
N PHE A 110 2.97 -11.65 -20.60
CA PHE A 110 1.97 -10.79 -19.97
C PHE A 110 0.84 -10.46 -20.96
N PRO A 111 -0.45 -10.53 -20.55
CA PRO A 111 -0.97 -11.00 -19.26
C PRO A 111 -0.99 -12.55 -19.14
N CYS A 112 -0.91 -13.08 -17.90
CA CYS A 112 -0.90 -14.51 -17.64
C CYS A 112 -1.61 -14.90 -16.33
N GLU A 113 -1.87 -16.19 -16.15
CA GLU A 113 -2.59 -16.77 -15.00
C GLU A 113 -1.68 -17.16 -13.81
N LYS A 114 -0.38 -16.86 -13.86
CA LYS A 114 0.60 -17.32 -12.84
C LYS A 114 0.69 -16.42 -11.61
N THR A 115 -0.22 -15.47 -11.44
CA THR A 115 -0.18 -14.48 -10.34
C THR A 115 -0.71 -15.03 -9.02
N ASN A 116 -1.57 -16.06 -9.07
CA ASN A 116 -2.37 -16.57 -7.95
C ASN A 116 -3.31 -15.52 -7.33
N PHE A 117 -3.65 -14.48 -8.10
CA PHE A 117 -4.63 -13.49 -7.68
C PHE A 117 -6.05 -14.00 -7.89
N ASP A 118 -6.98 -13.54 -7.04
CA ASP A 118 -8.40 -13.69 -7.32
C ASP A 118 -8.78 -12.90 -8.60
N PRO A 119 -9.95 -13.17 -9.22
CA PRO A 119 -10.33 -12.53 -10.47
C PRO A 119 -10.36 -10.99 -10.42
N GLY A 120 -10.73 -10.40 -9.28
CA GLY A 120 -10.78 -8.95 -9.11
C GLY A 120 -9.38 -8.34 -9.10
N LEU A 121 -8.48 -8.93 -8.32
CA LEU A 121 -7.09 -8.48 -8.23
C LEU A 121 -6.31 -8.75 -9.52
N HIS A 122 -6.56 -9.87 -10.20
CA HIS A 122 -5.98 -10.16 -11.52
C HIS A 122 -6.40 -9.10 -12.54
N LYS A 123 -7.70 -8.79 -12.63
CA LYS A 123 -8.21 -7.72 -13.52
C LYS A 123 -7.54 -6.37 -13.24
N ALA A 124 -7.42 -5.99 -11.97
CA ALA A 124 -6.73 -4.75 -11.59
C ALA A 124 -5.25 -4.76 -12.00
N TRP A 125 -4.55 -5.89 -11.79
CA TRP A 125 -3.17 -6.10 -12.20
C TRP A 125 -2.99 -5.95 -13.72
N VAL A 126 -3.88 -6.52 -14.54
CA VAL A 126 -3.84 -6.36 -16.00
C VAL A 126 -4.01 -4.89 -16.38
N ILE A 127 -5.05 -4.22 -15.87
CA ILE A 127 -5.33 -2.80 -16.16
C ILE A 127 -4.13 -1.91 -15.82
N ILE A 128 -3.52 -2.12 -14.66
CA ILE A 128 -2.35 -1.37 -14.22
C ILE A 128 -1.17 -1.58 -15.18
N ASN A 129 -0.84 -2.82 -15.50
CA ASN A 129 0.34 -3.12 -16.31
C ASN A 129 0.15 -2.70 -17.77
N GLU A 130 -1.06 -2.81 -18.34
CA GLU A 130 -1.38 -2.26 -19.66
C GLU A 130 -1.30 -0.73 -19.68
N LYS A 131 -1.75 -0.06 -18.60
CA LYS A 131 -1.54 1.38 -18.46
C LYS A 131 -0.06 1.73 -18.48
N ILE A 132 0.78 0.97 -17.76
CA ILE A 132 2.24 1.17 -17.76
C ILE A 132 2.83 0.97 -19.17
N ARG A 133 2.39 -0.03 -19.94
CA ARG A 133 2.83 -0.22 -21.34
C ARG A 133 2.48 0.98 -22.22
N THR A 134 1.31 1.57 -21.97
CA THR A 134 0.78 2.67 -22.78
C THR A 134 1.49 3.99 -22.51
N ILE A 135 1.71 4.33 -21.24
CA ILE A 135 2.21 5.66 -20.85
C ILE A 135 3.66 5.67 -20.37
N GLY A 136 4.28 4.50 -20.21
CA GLY A 136 5.61 4.35 -19.61
C GLY A 136 5.56 4.29 -18.08
N ILE A 137 6.61 3.72 -17.48
CA ILE A 137 6.70 3.49 -16.03
C ILE A 137 6.88 4.79 -15.24
N GLU A 138 7.65 5.75 -15.74
CA GLU A 138 7.90 7.01 -15.03
C GLU A 138 6.63 7.87 -14.91
N PRO A 139 5.88 8.19 -16.00
CA PRO A 139 4.61 8.91 -15.88
C PRO A 139 3.57 8.15 -15.05
N TYR A 140 3.54 6.83 -15.17
CA TYR A 140 2.69 6.00 -14.31
C TYR A 140 3.07 6.16 -12.83
N CYS A 141 4.35 6.08 -12.49
CA CYS A 141 4.82 6.16 -11.11
C CYS A 141 4.46 7.50 -10.48
N GLN A 142 4.71 8.62 -11.18
CA GLN A 142 4.34 9.96 -10.73
C GLN A 142 2.85 10.07 -10.41
N GLY A 143 1.98 9.57 -11.30
CA GLY A 143 0.53 9.57 -11.06
C GLY A 143 0.08 8.57 -9.99
N ALA A 144 0.79 7.45 -9.81
CA ALA A 144 0.43 6.44 -8.84
C ALA A 144 0.74 6.85 -7.39
N ARG A 145 1.74 7.72 -7.19
CA ARG A 145 2.11 8.28 -5.88
C ARG A 145 1.08 9.29 -5.35
N THR A 146 0.35 9.98 -6.23
CA THR A 146 -0.56 11.07 -5.83
C THR A 146 -2.01 10.65 -5.64
N ARG A 147 -2.40 9.48 -6.17
CA ARG A 147 -3.79 9.00 -6.11
C ARG A 147 -4.08 8.24 -4.81
N CYS A 148 -5.35 8.28 -4.38
CA CYS A 148 -5.85 7.36 -3.36
C CYS A 148 -5.68 5.91 -3.83
N ARG A 149 -5.06 5.07 -3.00
CA ARG A 149 -4.85 3.66 -3.31
C ARG A 149 -6.13 2.82 -3.19
N TYR A 150 -6.97 3.14 -2.22
CA TYR A 150 -8.21 2.42 -1.89
C TYR A 150 -9.39 3.33 -2.29
N PRO A 151 -9.86 3.28 -3.55
CA PRO A 151 -11.07 3.99 -3.99
C PRO A 151 -12.35 3.33 -3.48
#